data_AF-A0A2K0SZ20-F1
#
_entry.id   AF-A0A2K0SZ20-F1
#
_cell.length_a   1.000
_cell.length_b   1.000
_cell.length_c   1.000
_cell.angle_alpha   90.00
_cell.angle_beta   90.00
_cell.angle_gamma   90.00
#
_symmetry.space_group_name_H-M   'P 1'
#
loop_
_entity.id
_entity.type
_entity.pdbx_description
1 polymer ?
#
loop_
_entity_poly.entity_id
_entity_poly.type
_entity_poly.pdbx_seq_one_letter_code
_entity_poly.pdbx_strand_id
1 'polypeptide(L)'
;MATSETTPLLPGRKDAPLATQKGFGASVRGIFTNVENRILAAGFLICVAFSYTQVPLMYVFHLMVCDEYYDHHPPFEGPGQRCSRDEIAAGTAAQFSILGMSTTLCGTLNLFLAGWTVKKIGPRAALMIQTFVPAIRVLAQILGVIAGKRTGMLIIQSTQLFTIVGGPAGYILITNIIASELVEPSRRTVVFGKLQGSIMLGQSIGYLGMYTLWFQ
;
A
#
# COMPACT_ATOMS: atom_id res chain seq x y z
N MET A 1 12.43 51.71 -36.54
CA MET A 1 12.20 50.25 -36.47
C MET A 1 12.21 49.84 -35.00
N ALA A 2 11.05 49.59 -34.42
CA ALA A 2 10.85 48.69 -33.29
C ALA A 2 9.34 48.42 -33.22
N THR A 3 9.01 47.17 -33.02
CA THR A 3 7.80 46.46 -33.41
C THR A 3 6.65 46.61 -32.41
N SER A 4 5.45 46.45 -32.96
CA SER A 4 4.15 46.32 -32.29
C SER A 4 4.15 45.23 -31.22
N GLU A 5 3.85 45.58 -29.98
CA GLU A 5 3.33 44.65 -28.96
C GLU A 5 1.96 45.14 -28.48
N THR A 6 0.91 44.66 -29.13
CA THR A 6 -0.48 44.78 -28.66
C THR A 6 -0.82 43.52 -27.86
N THR A 7 -0.62 43.57 -26.54
CA THR A 7 -1.23 42.61 -25.61
C THR A 7 -2.11 43.37 -24.62
N PRO A 8 -3.44 43.36 -24.76
CA PRO A 8 -4.33 44.07 -23.85
C PRO A 8 -4.56 43.26 -22.56
N LEU A 9 -4.07 43.85 -21.45
CA LEU A 9 -4.68 43.98 -20.13
C LEU A 9 -5.44 42.77 -19.53
N LEU A 10 -4.80 42.15 -18.53
CA LEU A 10 -5.45 41.43 -17.43
C LEU A 10 -6.63 42.24 -16.87
N PRO A 11 -7.88 41.73 -16.89
CA PRO A 11 -8.97 42.35 -16.16
C PRO A 11 -8.80 42.06 -14.67
N GLY A 12 -8.62 43.14 -13.90
CA GLY A 12 -9.07 43.30 -12.51
C GLY A 12 -8.94 42.08 -11.59
N ARG A 13 -7.89 42.10 -10.77
CA ARG A 13 -7.84 41.42 -9.47
C ARG A 13 -9.03 41.93 -8.63
N LYS A 14 -10.17 41.24 -8.74
CA LYS A 14 -11.26 41.32 -7.78
C LYS A 14 -10.86 40.49 -6.58
N ASP A 15 -10.95 41.14 -5.44
CA ASP A 15 -10.64 40.66 -4.10
C ASP A 15 -11.06 39.21 -3.91
N ALA A 16 -10.09 38.36 -3.59
CA ALA A 16 -10.34 37.00 -3.15
C ALA A 16 -11.17 37.07 -1.86
N PRO A 17 -12.44 36.60 -1.84
CA PRO A 17 -13.11 36.44 -0.58
C PRO A 17 -12.43 35.28 0.15
N LEU A 18 -12.04 35.59 1.40
CA LEU A 18 -11.72 34.69 2.50
C LEU A 18 -11.73 33.20 2.15
N ALA A 19 -10.56 32.58 2.34
CA ALA A 19 -10.40 31.14 2.47
C ALA A 19 -11.50 30.56 3.38
N THR A 20 -12.56 30.09 2.75
CA THR A 20 -13.62 29.36 3.43
C THR A 20 -12.98 28.06 3.86
N GLN A 21 -12.79 27.94 5.18
CA GLN A 21 -12.44 26.74 5.91
C GLN A 21 -13.30 25.58 5.40
N LYS A 22 -12.82 24.88 4.36
CA LYS A 22 -13.51 23.72 3.80
C LYS A 22 -13.45 22.64 4.86
N GLY A 23 -14.55 22.50 5.59
CA GLY A 23 -14.72 21.43 6.56
C GLY A 23 -14.31 20.10 5.95
N PHE A 24 -13.67 19.27 6.78
CA PHE A 24 -13.19 17.93 6.41
C PHE A 24 -14.20 17.16 5.55
N GLY A 25 -15.51 17.30 5.85
CA GLY A 25 -16.60 16.69 5.07
C GLY A 25 -16.77 17.20 3.63
N ALA A 26 -16.51 18.46 3.32
CA ALA A 26 -16.59 19.00 1.95
C ALA A 26 -15.36 18.60 1.11
N SER A 27 -14.20 18.45 1.76
CA SER A 27 -12.98 17.91 1.14
C SER A 27 -13.16 16.44 0.80
N VAL A 28 -13.75 15.64 1.72
CA VAL A 28 -14.13 14.24 1.47
C VAL A 28 -15.14 14.15 0.33
N ARG A 29 -16.19 14.99 0.29
CA ARG A 29 -17.18 14.97 -0.80
C ARG A 29 -16.58 15.31 -2.17
N GLY A 30 -15.62 16.24 -2.24
CA GLY A 30 -14.89 16.59 -3.46
C GLY A 30 -13.89 15.52 -3.93
N ILE A 31 -13.42 14.67 -3.01
CA ILE A 31 -12.63 13.47 -3.36
C ILE A 31 -13.54 12.40 -4.00
N PHE A 32 -14.80 12.29 -3.57
CA PHE A 32 -15.76 11.30 -4.08
C PHE A 32 -16.45 11.67 -5.40
N THR A 33 -16.41 12.93 -5.85
CA THR A 33 -17.08 13.36 -7.11
C THR A 33 -16.21 13.25 -8.36
N ASN A 34 -14.87 13.30 -8.23
CA ASN A 34 -13.96 13.12 -9.36
C ASN A 34 -13.39 11.70 -9.37
N VAL A 35 -13.58 10.98 -10.49
CA VAL A 35 -13.06 9.62 -10.69
C VAL A 35 -11.55 9.56 -10.46
N GLU A 36 -10.81 10.58 -10.90
CA GLU A 36 -9.38 10.74 -10.65
C GLU A 36 -9.06 10.75 -9.14
N ASN A 37 -9.71 11.62 -8.36
CA ASN A 37 -9.46 11.73 -6.92
C ASN A 37 -9.82 10.46 -6.15
N ARG A 38 -10.86 9.72 -6.57
CA ARG A 38 -11.22 8.44 -5.95
C ARG A 38 -10.13 7.39 -6.16
N ILE A 39 -9.60 7.35 -7.37
CA ILE A 39 -8.53 6.44 -7.75
C ILE A 39 -7.24 6.76 -6.96
N LEU A 40 -6.88 8.04 -6.88
CA LEU A 40 -5.76 8.55 -6.09
C LEU A 40 -5.92 8.24 -4.60
N ALA A 41 -7.11 8.47 -4.04
CA ALA A 41 -7.41 8.17 -2.65
C ALA A 41 -7.38 6.66 -2.34
N ALA A 42 -7.86 5.82 -3.26
CA ALA A 42 -7.80 4.37 -3.10
C ALA A 42 -6.35 3.85 -3.17
N GLY A 43 -5.52 4.35 -4.11
CA GLY A 43 -4.10 4.04 -4.15
C GLY A 43 -3.37 4.46 -2.87
N PHE A 44 -3.66 5.67 -2.37
CA PHE A 44 -3.17 6.16 -1.08
C PHE A 44 -3.57 5.24 0.08
N LEU A 45 -4.87 4.91 0.20
CA LEU A 45 -5.39 4.05 1.27
C LEU A 45 -4.80 2.65 1.24
N ILE A 46 -4.65 2.05 0.06
CA ILE A 46 -4.04 0.71 -0.08
C ILE A 46 -2.58 0.74 0.36
N CYS A 47 -1.82 1.78 -0.02
CA CYS A 47 -0.43 1.93 0.38
C CYS A 47 -0.27 2.19 1.88
N VAL A 48 -1.09 3.08 2.46
CA VAL A 48 -1.13 3.30 3.91
C VAL A 48 -1.46 2.01 4.64
N ALA A 49 -2.51 1.29 4.22
CA ALA A 49 -2.92 0.05 4.84
C ALA A 49 -1.81 -1.01 4.77
N PHE A 50 -1.15 -1.17 3.61
CA PHE A 50 -0.08 -2.15 3.46
C PHE A 50 1.12 -1.82 4.35
N SER A 51 1.60 -0.58 4.31
CA SER A 51 2.72 -0.13 5.15
C SER A 51 2.38 -0.25 6.64
N TYR A 52 1.14 0.05 7.03
CA TYR A 52 0.68 -0.13 8.41
C TYR A 52 0.65 -1.60 8.82
N THR A 53 0.18 -2.52 7.96
CA THR A 53 0.12 -3.96 8.27
C THR A 53 1.49 -4.64 8.31
N GLN A 54 2.46 -4.17 7.54
CA GLN A 54 3.80 -4.78 7.45
C GLN A 54 4.54 -4.77 8.80
N VAL A 55 4.27 -3.76 9.61
CA VAL A 55 5.01 -3.50 10.84
C VAL A 55 4.58 -4.41 12.00
N PRO A 56 3.29 -4.49 12.38
CA PRO A 56 2.83 -5.48 13.36
C PRO A 56 3.18 -6.90 12.95
N LEU A 57 3.19 -7.18 11.64
CA LEU A 57 3.59 -8.49 11.12
C LEU A 57 5.03 -8.84 11.56
N MET A 58 5.97 -7.88 11.51
CA MET A 58 7.35 -8.10 11.95
C MET A 58 7.40 -8.47 13.44
N TYR A 59 6.67 -7.75 14.28
CA TYR A 59 6.57 -8.05 15.71
C TYR A 59 5.95 -9.43 15.97
N VAL A 60 4.88 -9.78 15.26
CA VAL A 60 4.24 -11.09 15.39
C VAL A 60 5.17 -12.21 14.91
N PHE A 61 5.90 -12.03 13.81
CA PHE A 61 6.91 -12.98 13.36
C PHE A 61 7.99 -13.19 14.43
N HIS A 62 8.42 -12.13 15.10
CA HIS A 62 9.38 -12.22 16.19
C HIS A 62 8.86 -13.07 17.37
N LEU A 63 7.59 -12.89 17.75
CA LEU A 63 6.95 -13.72 18.76
C LEU A 63 6.79 -15.18 18.31
N MET A 64 6.38 -15.42 17.05
CA MET A 64 6.24 -16.78 16.50
C MET A 64 7.57 -17.54 16.46
N VAL A 65 8.66 -16.89 16.06
CA VAL A 65 10.01 -17.49 16.04
C VAL A 65 10.51 -17.73 17.46
N CYS A 66 10.21 -16.81 18.39
CA CYS A 66 10.52 -16.98 19.80
C CYS A 66 9.81 -18.21 20.39
N ASP A 67 8.51 -18.37 20.13
CA ASP A 67 7.76 -19.53 20.62
C ASP A 67 8.25 -20.84 20.01
N GLU A 68 8.58 -20.87 18.71
CA GLU A 68 9.20 -22.04 18.06
C GLU A 68 10.58 -22.38 18.67
N TYR A 69 11.40 -21.38 19.01
CA TYR A 69 12.71 -21.61 19.61
C TYR A 69 12.60 -22.29 20.98
N TYR A 70 11.65 -21.87 21.81
CA TYR A 70 11.43 -22.45 23.14
C TYR A 70 10.68 -23.80 23.13
N ASP A 71 10.13 -24.24 22.00
CA ASP A 71 9.60 -25.61 21.87
C ASP A 71 10.74 -26.66 21.82
N HIS A 72 11.95 -26.26 21.44
CA HIS A 72 13.12 -27.13 21.30
C HIS A 72 14.25 -26.87 22.31
N HIS A 73 14.14 -25.81 23.12
CA HIS A 73 15.15 -25.39 24.10
C HIS A 73 14.53 -25.32 25.51
N PRO A 74 15.33 -25.50 26.58
CA PRO A 74 14.82 -25.40 27.95
C PRO A 74 14.14 -24.04 28.19
N PRO A 75 13.08 -24.01 29.03
CA PRO A 75 12.32 -22.80 29.30
C PRO A 75 13.21 -21.72 29.90
N PHE A 76 12.93 -20.47 29.55
CA PHE A 76 13.74 -19.32 29.94
C PHE A 76 13.70 -19.07 31.46
N GLU A 77 14.83 -19.23 32.15
CA GLU A 77 14.98 -18.98 33.60
C GLU A 77 15.83 -17.72 33.93
N GLY A 78 16.04 -16.81 32.97
CA GLY A 78 16.89 -15.62 33.16
C GLY A 78 16.14 -14.33 33.54
N PRO A 79 16.81 -13.33 34.14
CA PRO A 79 16.25 -11.98 34.28
C PRO A 79 16.44 -11.22 32.95
N GLY A 80 15.41 -11.22 32.09
CA GLY A 80 15.42 -10.51 30.81
C GLY A 80 14.14 -10.74 29.99
N GLN A 81 13.95 -10.04 28.87
CA GLN A 81 12.83 -10.34 27.97
C GLN A 81 13.09 -11.66 27.23
N ARG A 82 12.16 -12.61 27.35
CA ARG A 82 12.20 -13.97 26.78
C ARG A 82 12.66 -14.02 25.31
N CYS A 83 12.28 -13.03 24.50
CA CYS A 83 12.55 -13.00 23.06
C CYS A 83 13.70 -12.07 22.65
N SER A 84 14.40 -11.41 23.58
CA SER A 84 15.49 -10.48 23.29
C SER A 84 16.82 -11.21 23.06
N ARG A 85 16.88 -12.09 22.04
CA ARG A 85 18.11 -12.78 21.61
C ARG A 85 18.38 -12.56 20.13
N ASP A 86 19.65 -12.36 19.78
CA ASP A 86 20.08 -12.12 18.40
C ASP A 86 19.72 -13.27 17.46
N GLU A 87 19.69 -14.51 17.95
CA GLU A 87 19.32 -15.68 17.16
C GLU A 87 17.83 -15.67 16.75
N ILE A 88 16.94 -15.22 17.64
CA ILE A 88 15.51 -15.03 17.35
C ILE A 88 15.31 -13.86 16.39
N ALA A 89 16.03 -12.75 16.61
CA ALA A 89 16.00 -11.59 15.73
C ALA A 89 16.50 -11.91 14.31
N ALA A 90 17.60 -12.66 14.18
CA ALA A 90 18.16 -13.11 12.91
C ALA A 90 17.20 -14.08 12.18
N GLY A 91 16.60 -15.04 12.89
CA GLY A 91 15.60 -15.95 12.33
C GLY A 91 14.37 -15.21 11.81
N THR A 92 13.88 -14.24 12.59
CA THR A 92 12.77 -13.36 12.21
C THR A 92 13.10 -12.55 10.96
N ALA A 93 14.28 -11.94 10.92
CA ALA A 93 14.73 -11.16 9.78
C ALA A 93 14.83 -12.02 8.50
N ALA A 94 15.29 -13.26 8.61
CA ALA A 94 15.35 -14.20 7.48
C ALA A 94 13.95 -14.54 6.95
N GLN A 95 13.01 -14.93 7.81
CA GLN A 95 11.64 -15.25 7.39
C GLN A 95 10.91 -14.05 6.80
N PHE A 96 11.09 -12.87 7.41
CA PHE A 96 10.52 -11.63 6.90
C PHE A 96 11.12 -11.23 5.55
N SER A 97 12.43 -11.44 5.35
CA SER A 97 13.09 -11.22 4.07
C SER A 97 12.59 -12.17 2.98
N ILE A 98 12.40 -13.46 3.31
CA ILE A 98 11.81 -14.45 2.38
C ILE A 98 10.39 -14.02 1.98
N LEU A 99 9.60 -13.55 2.94
CA LEU A 99 8.27 -13.02 2.67
C LEU A 99 8.30 -11.76 1.79
N GLY A 100 9.21 -10.82 2.05
CA GLY A 100 9.37 -9.62 1.25
C GLY A 100 9.82 -9.92 -0.19
N MET A 101 10.78 -10.83 -0.35
CA MET A 101 11.27 -11.28 -1.66
C MET A 101 10.18 -12.01 -2.45
N SER A 102 9.48 -12.96 -1.83
CA SER A 102 8.38 -13.69 -2.47
C SER A 102 7.23 -12.77 -2.86
N THR A 103 6.86 -11.82 -2.00
CA THR A 103 5.83 -10.80 -2.29
C THR A 103 6.23 -9.95 -3.49
N THR A 104 7.50 -9.55 -3.58
CA THR A 104 8.01 -8.75 -4.70
C THR A 104 7.95 -9.54 -6.00
N LEU A 105 8.45 -10.79 -5.99
CA LEU A 105 8.39 -11.69 -7.15
C LEU A 105 6.94 -11.95 -7.60
N CYS A 106 6.05 -12.26 -6.66
CA CYS A 106 4.63 -12.47 -6.92
C CYS A 106 3.95 -11.21 -7.46
N GLY A 107 4.32 -10.04 -6.92
CA GLY A 107 3.83 -8.73 -7.36
C GLY A 107 4.24 -8.40 -8.79
N THR A 108 5.48 -8.73 -9.17
CA THR A 108 5.95 -8.59 -10.56
C THR A 108 5.18 -9.51 -11.50
N LEU A 109 4.94 -10.76 -11.13
CA LEU A 109 4.12 -11.69 -11.93
C LEU A 109 2.66 -11.20 -12.05
N ASN A 110 2.09 -10.66 -10.98
CA ASN A 110 0.76 -10.05 -10.97
C ASN A 110 0.65 -8.87 -11.94
N LEU A 111 1.71 -8.10 -12.19
CA LEU A 111 1.68 -7.04 -13.23
C LEU A 111 1.41 -7.60 -14.62
N PHE A 112 2.09 -8.69 -14.98
CA PHE A 112 1.92 -9.33 -16.29
C PHE A 112 0.51 -9.94 -16.41
N LEU A 113 0.04 -10.63 -15.37
CA LEU A 113 -1.31 -11.19 -15.30
C LEU A 113 -2.40 -10.11 -15.35
N ALA A 114 -2.22 -9.00 -14.62
CA ALA A 114 -3.14 -7.87 -14.65
C ALA A 114 -3.18 -7.23 -16.05
N GLY A 115 -2.03 -7.02 -16.69
CA GLY A 115 -1.96 -6.52 -18.06
C GLY A 115 -2.67 -7.42 -19.07
N TRP A 116 -2.56 -8.74 -18.92
CA TRP A 116 -3.30 -9.71 -19.74
C TRP A 116 -4.81 -9.71 -19.43
N THR A 117 -5.16 -9.63 -18.15
CA THR A 117 -6.56 -9.64 -17.66
C THR A 117 -7.32 -8.42 -18.14
N VAL A 118 -6.70 -7.23 -18.13
CA VAL A 118 -7.30 -6.00 -18.67
C VAL A 118 -7.65 -6.15 -20.15
N LYS A 119 -6.76 -6.75 -20.94
CA LYS A 119 -6.99 -6.99 -22.38
C LYS A 119 -8.15 -7.95 -22.65
N LYS A 120 -8.43 -8.89 -21.74
CA LYS A 120 -9.39 -9.98 -21.96
C LYS A 120 -10.77 -9.74 -21.31
N ILE A 121 -10.80 -9.16 -20.11
CA ILE A 121 -12.03 -9.03 -19.27
C ILE A 121 -12.41 -7.56 -19.04
N GLY A 122 -11.57 -6.64 -19.51
CA GLY A 122 -11.78 -5.21 -19.39
C GLY A 122 -11.36 -4.64 -18.02
N PRO A 123 -11.11 -3.32 -17.96
CA PRO A 123 -10.45 -2.69 -16.82
C PRO A 123 -11.31 -2.62 -15.55
N ARG A 124 -12.65 -2.56 -15.68
CA ARG A 124 -13.56 -2.48 -14.53
C ARG A 124 -13.63 -3.78 -13.73
N ALA A 125 -13.66 -4.92 -14.42
CA ALA A 125 -13.67 -6.24 -13.77
C ALA A 125 -12.31 -6.55 -13.13
N ALA A 126 -11.22 -6.21 -13.83
CA ALA A 126 -9.86 -6.32 -13.30
C ALA A 126 -9.68 -5.50 -12.01
N LEU A 127 -10.23 -4.28 -11.95
CA LEU A 127 -10.17 -3.45 -10.74
C LEU A 127 -10.82 -4.12 -9.53
N MET A 128 -11.99 -4.76 -9.71
CA MET A 128 -12.67 -5.46 -8.62
C MET A 128 -11.81 -6.62 -8.11
N ILE A 129 -11.30 -7.46 -9.01
CA ILE A 129 -10.45 -8.61 -8.65
C ILE A 129 -9.20 -8.14 -7.89
N GLN A 130 -8.52 -7.09 -8.37
CA GLN A 130 -7.33 -6.54 -7.73
C GLN A 130 -7.58 -5.92 -6.35
N THR A 131 -8.84 -5.59 -6.00
CA THR A 131 -9.20 -5.04 -4.68
C THR A 131 -9.65 -6.13 -3.71
N PHE A 132 -10.30 -7.18 -4.19
CA PHE A 132 -10.75 -8.32 -3.37
C PHE A 132 -9.59 -9.17 -2.85
N VAL A 133 -8.54 -9.38 -3.66
CA VAL A 133 -7.41 -10.23 -3.27
C VAL A 133 -6.63 -9.66 -2.06
N PRO A 134 -6.29 -8.36 -1.99
CA PRO A 134 -5.72 -7.76 -0.79
C PRO A 134 -6.57 -7.95 0.47
N ALA A 135 -7.90 -7.90 0.36
CA ALA A 135 -8.79 -8.13 1.50
C ALA A 135 -8.75 -9.58 2.00
N ILE A 136 -8.77 -10.55 1.08
CA ILE A 136 -8.61 -11.97 1.39
C ILE A 136 -7.25 -12.22 2.03
N ARG A 137 -6.19 -11.58 1.52
CA ARG A 137 -4.85 -11.69 2.10
C ARG A 137 -4.83 -11.19 3.54
N VAL A 138 -5.44 -10.05 3.84
CA VAL A 138 -5.50 -9.53 5.22
C VAL A 138 -6.26 -10.50 6.13
N LEU A 139 -7.37 -11.08 5.68
CA LEU A 139 -8.10 -12.10 6.44
C LEU A 139 -7.24 -13.35 6.72
N ALA A 140 -6.52 -13.84 5.71
CA ALA A 140 -5.66 -14.99 5.86
C ALA A 140 -4.43 -14.68 6.74
N GLN A 141 -3.92 -13.45 6.71
CA GLN A 141 -2.89 -12.98 7.64
C GLN A 141 -3.40 -13.00 9.09
N ILE A 142 -4.63 -12.54 9.35
CA ILE A 142 -5.25 -12.62 10.70
C ILE A 142 -5.34 -14.08 11.16
N LEU A 143 -5.77 -15.00 10.29
CA LEU A 143 -5.82 -16.43 10.61
C LEU A 143 -4.42 -17.02 10.89
N GLY A 144 -3.41 -16.61 10.11
CA GLY A 144 -2.02 -16.99 10.33
C GLY A 144 -1.47 -16.50 11.68
N VAL A 145 -1.85 -15.29 12.10
CA VAL A 145 -1.50 -14.75 13.42
C VAL A 145 -2.11 -15.59 14.54
N ILE A 146 -3.38 -15.98 14.42
CA ILE A 146 -4.07 -16.79 15.44
C ILE A 146 -3.47 -18.19 15.54
N ALA A 147 -3.05 -18.79 14.42
CA ALA A 147 -2.46 -20.12 14.40
C ALA A 147 -1.09 -20.19 15.12
N GLY A 148 -0.31 -19.11 15.07
CA GLY A 148 0.99 -19.03 15.75
C GLY A 148 2.05 -20.02 15.24
N LYS A 149 3.28 -19.89 15.77
CA LYS A 149 4.41 -20.82 15.55
C LYS A 149 4.75 -21.04 14.07
N ARG A 150 5.40 -22.15 13.72
CA ARG A 150 5.73 -22.54 12.34
C ARG A 150 4.52 -22.62 11.40
N THR A 151 3.35 -23.03 11.89
CA THR A 151 2.13 -23.11 11.08
C THR A 151 1.68 -21.72 10.62
N GLY A 152 1.69 -20.72 11.51
CA GLY A 152 1.39 -19.33 11.18
C GLY A 152 2.37 -18.76 10.15
N MET A 153 3.67 -19.05 10.29
CA MET A 153 4.69 -18.63 9.31
C MET A 153 4.43 -19.20 7.91
N LEU A 154 4.08 -20.49 7.81
CA LEU A 154 3.75 -21.14 6.54
C LEU A 154 2.46 -20.58 5.92
N ILE A 155 1.42 -20.34 6.72
CA ILE A 155 0.17 -19.73 6.25
C ILE A 155 0.49 -18.34 5.67
N ILE A 156 1.21 -17.49 6.41
CA ILE A 156 1.52 -16.13 5.96
C ILE A 156 2.38 -16.15 4.67
N GLN A 157 3.34 -17.07 4.54
CA GLN A 157 4.12 -17.20 3.30
C GLN A 157 3.27 -17.72 2.13
N SER A 158 2.43 -18.73 2.36
CA SER A 158 1.53 -19.27 1.33
C SER A 158 0.54 -18.23 0.84
N THR A 159 0.15 -17.28 1.69
CA THR A 159 -0.76 -16.19 1.28
C THR A 159 -0.15 -15.21 0.28
N GLN A 160 1.19 -15.19 0.14
CA GLN A 160 1.84 -14.39 -0.90
C GLN A 160 1.55 -14.95 -2.29
N LEU A 161 1.30 -16.26 -2.45
CA LEU A 161 0.91 -16.82 -3.74
C LEU A 161 -0.45 -16.28 -4.21
N PHE A 162 -1.39 -16.00 -3.30
CA PHE A 162 -2.65 -15.35 -3.68
C PHE A 162 -2.44 -13.95 -4.26
N THR A 163 -1.36 -13.25 -3.87
CA THR A 163 -1.06 -11.92 -4.41
C THR A 163 -0.64 -11.91 -5.88
N ILE A 164 -0.35 -13.08 -6.46
CA ILE A 164 -0.12 -13.25 -7.91
C ILE A 164 -1.39 -12.89 -8.70
N VAL A 165 -2.57 -13.19 -8.15
CA VAL A 165 -3.86 -12.97 -8.81
C VAL A 165 -4.36 -11.54 -8.62
N GLY A 166 -3.96 -10.89 -7.51
CA GLY A 166 -4.34 -9.52 -7.23
C GLY A 166 -3.47 -8.85 -6.17
N GLY A 167 -3.16 -7.58 -6.39
CA GLY A 167 -2.24 -6.86 -5.54
C GLY A 167 -2.09 -5.39 -5.93
N PRO A 168 -1.46 -4.58 -5.06
CA PRO A 168 -1.34 -3.13 -5.24
C PRO A 168 -0.65 -2.75 -6.55
N ALA A 169 0.35 -3.54 -6.97
CA ALA A 169 1.11 -3.29 -8.18
C ALA A 169 0.25 -3.44 -9.46
N GLY A 170 -0.61 -4.47 -9.52
CA GLY A 170 -1.59 -4.64 -10.61
C GLY A 170 -2.72 -3.60 -10.57
N TYR A 171 -3.17 -3.22 -9.37
CA TYR A 171 -4.18 -2.18 -9.19
C TYR A 171 -3.73 -0.82 -9.77
N ILE A 172 -2.48 -0.43 -9.50
CA ILE A 172 -1.87 0.80 -10.03
C ILE A 172 -1.79 0.75 -11.56
N LEU A 173 -1.42 -0.39 -12.14
CA LEU A 173 -1.36 -0.56 -13.60
C LEU A 173 -2.75 -0.40 -14.24
N ILE A 174 -3.77 -1.08 -13.74
CA ILE A 174 -5.15 -1.02 -14.27
C ILE A 174 -5.69 0.42 -14.15
N THR A 175 -5.46 1.03 -13.00
CA THR A 175 -5.78 2.42 -12.72
C THR A 175 -5.14 3.37 -13.74
N ASN A 176 -3.85 3.18 -14.03
CA ASN A 176 -3.11 4.00 -14.97
C ASN A 176 -3.66 3.85 -16.40
N ILE A 177 -4.06 2.63 -16.78
CA ILE A 177 -4.70 2.37 -18.08
C ILE A 177 -6.04 3.12 -18.17
N ILE A 178 -6.91 3.00 -17.16
CA ILE A 178 -8.20 3.71 -17.11
C ILE A 178 -8.01 5.23 -17.17
N ALA A 179 -7.06 5.77 -16.41
CA ALA A 179 -6.75 7.20 -16.42
C ALA A 179 -6.23 7.66 -17.79
N SER A 180 -5.44 6.83 -18.48
CA SER A 180 -4.98 7.14 -19.84
C SER A 180 -6.11 7.15 -20.87
N GLU A 181 -7.15 6.33 -20.70
CA GLU A 181 -8.33 6.33 -21.58
C GLU A 181 -9.28 7.50 -21.31
N LEU A 182 -9.38 7.95 -20.06
CA LEU A 182 -10.30 9.04 -19.65
C LEU A 182 -9.71 10.44 -19.78
N VAL A 183 -8.38 10.58 -19.80
CA VAL A 183 -7.71 11.88 -19.72
C VAL A 183 -6.97 12.19 -21.03
N GLU A 184 -7.16 13.41 -21.50
CA GLU A 184 -6.48 13.97 -22.67
C GLU A 184 -4.95 13.91 -22.50
N PRO A 185 -4.17 13.59 -23.56
CA PRO A 185 -2.75 13.27 -23.46
C PRO A 185 -1.90 14.33 -22.72
N SER A 186 -2.31 15.60 -22.78
CA SER A 186 -1.65 16.74 -22.14
C SER A 186 -1.65 16.72 -20.61
N ARG A 187 -2.59 15.99 -19.97
CA ARG A 187 -2.72 15.93 -18.50
C ARG A 187 -2.32 14.59 -17.87
N ARG A 188 -2.01 13.57 -18.67
CA ARG A 188 -1.67 12.21 -18.18
C ARG A 188 -0.45 12.21 -17.24
N THR A 189 0.60 12.96 -17.58
CA THR A 189 1.82 13.05 -16.75
C THR A 189 1.56 13.62 -15.36
N VAL A 190 0.64 14.59 -15.26
CA VAL A 190 0.27 15.21 -13.97
C VAL A 190 -0.50 14.22 -13.10
N VAL A 191 -1.40 13.43 -13.69
CA VAL A 191 -2.18 12.41 -12.95
C VAL A 191 -1.27 11.27 -12.47
N PHE A 192 -0.34 10.80 -13.31
CA PHE A 192 0.64 9.79 -12.90
C PHE A 192 1.56 10.29 -11.79
N GLY A 193 2.05 11.53 -11.87
CA GLY A 193 2.88 12.14 -10.83
C GLY A 193 2.13 12.28 -9.50
N LYS A 194 0.85 12.67 -9.54
CA LYS A 194 0.01 12.75 -8.33
C LYS A 194 -0.23 11.37 -7.71
N LEU A 195 -0.43 10.33 -8.53
CA LEU A 195 -0.66 8.96 -8.04
C LEU A 195 0.60 8.41 -7.36
N GLN A 196 1.75 8.54 -8.00
CA GLN A 196 3.04 8.15 -7.43
C GLN A 196 3.34 8.94 -6.15
N GLY A 197 3.11 10.26 -6.16
CA GLY A 197 3.28 11.11 -4.97
C GLY A 197 2.36 10.69 -3.82
N SER A 198 1.10 10.35 -4.12
CA SER A 198 0.15 9.86 -3.11
C SER A 198 0.60 8.51 -2.53
N ILE A 199 1.10 7.60 -3.36
CA ILE A 199 1.66 6.32 -2.91
C ILE A 199 2.84 6.55 -1.94
N MET A 200 3.79 7.42 -2.31
CA MET A 200 4.95 7.69 -1.47
C MET A 200 4.55 8.36 -0.15
N LEU A 201 3.63 9.32 -0.18
CA LEU A 201 3.07 9.93 1.03
C LEU A 201 2.39 8.89 1.92
N GLY A 202 1.63 7.96 1.33
CA GLY A 202 0.97 6.89 2.08
C GLY A 202 1.97 5.97 2.78
N GLN A 203 3.07 5.62 2.12
CA GLN A 203 4.14 4.84 2.75
C GLN A 203 4.82 5.60 3.88
N SER A 204 5.17 6.88 3.67
CA SER A 204 5.78 7.71 4.71
C SER A 204 4.88 7.84 5.94
N ILE A 205 3.57 8.04 5.75
CA ILE A 205 2.60 8.11 6.85
C ILE A 205 2.49 6.76 7.57
N GLY A 206 2.46 5.65 6.82
CA GLY A 206 2.44 4.30 7.41
C GLY A 206 3.65 4.04 8.32
N TYR A 207 4.84 4.45 7.89
CA TYR A 207 6.06 4.34 8.72
C TYR A 207 6.05 5.29 9.92
N LEU A 208 5.54 6.52 9.76
CA LEU A 208 5.43 7.48 10.87
C LEU A 208 4.45 7.01 11.95
N GLY A 209 3.28 6.50 11.57
CA GLY A 209 2.30 5.95 12.51
C GLY A 209 2.85 4.77 13.33
N MET A 210 3.79 4.02 12.77
CA MET A 210 4.53 2.98 13.47
C MET A 210 5.49 3.53 14.53
N TYR A 211 6.27 4.57 14.23
CA TYR A 211 7.25 5.12 15.19
C TYR A 211 6.56 5.52 16.50
N THR A 212 5.32 6.00 16.42
CA THR A 212 4.52 6.34 17.60
C THR A 212 4.05 5.11 18.39
N LEU A 213 3.72 4.00 17.72
CA LEU A 213 3.27 2.75 18.36
C LEU A 213 4.40 1.91 18.96
N TRP A 214 5.64 2.05 18.47
CA TRP A 214 6.80 1.29 18.96
C TRP A 214 7.53 1.97 20.14
N PHE A 215 7.29 3.28 20.36
CA PHE A 215 7.91 4.06 21.43
C PHE A 215 7.01 4.23 22.67
N GLN A 216 5.89 3.51 22.72
CA GLN A 216 4.88 3.58 23.78
C GLN A 216 4.68 2.20 24.40
#